data_AF-A0A7C6PMV1-F1
#
_entry.id   AF-A0A7C6PMV1-F1
#
_cell.length_a   1.000
_cell.length_b   1.000
_cell.length_c   1.000
_cell.angle_alpha   90.00
_cell.angle_beta   90.00
_cell.angle_gamma   90.00
#
_symmetry.space_group_name_H-M   'P 1'
#
loop_
_entity.id
_entity.type
_entity.pdbx_description
1 polymer ?
#
loop_
_entity_poly.entity_id
_entity_poly.type
_entity_poly.pdbx_seq_one_letter_code
_entity_poly.pdbx_strand_id
1 'polypeptide(L)'
;MAERTKMIHVRMPISLVKALDDLVKRSPGIKSRSKFVTEAVENRLKKERYIEAVKGLAGMITAEEAPYWKDEASIDKWLSSNREADRKASEEKWQA
;
A
#
# COMPACT_ATOMS: atom_id res chain seq x y z
N MET A 1 -0.05 -24.44 7.63
CA MET A 1 0.21 -25.46 6.60
C MET A 1 1.23 -24.87 5.63
N ALA A 2 2.25 -25.63 5.21
CA ALA A 2 3.23 -25.13 4.24
C ALA A 2 2.52 -24.82 2.91
N GLU A 3 2.76 -23.64 2.37
CA GLU A 3 2.15 -23.20 1.11
C GLU A 3 2.58 -24.12 -0.05
N ARG A 4 1.63 -24.48 -0.92
CA ARG A 4 1.91 -25.32 -2.08
C ARG A 4 2.66 -24.51 -3.12
N THR A 5 3.89 -24.90 -3.45
CA THR A 5 4.73 -24.21 -4.43
C THR A 5 4.73 -24.93 -5.78
N LYS A 6 4.90 -24.18 -6.88
CA LYS A 6 5.05 -24.68 -8.24
C LYS A 6 6.32 -24.10 -8.86
N MET A 7 7.15 -24.94 -9.48
CA MET A 7 8.37 -24.49 -10.16
C MET A 7 8.01 -23.80 -11.48
N ILE A 8 8.64 -22.66 -11.75
CA ILE A 8 8.53 -21.92 -13.00
C ILE A 8 9.94 -21.68 -13.56
N HIS A 9 10.08 -21.75 -14.89
CA HIS A 9 11.33 -21.43 -15.56
C HIS A 9 11.31 -19.97 -16.04
N VAL A 10 12.19 -19.15 -15.48
CA VAL A 10 12.31 -17.72 -15.84
C VAL A 10 13.69 -17.47 -16.44
N ARG A 11 13.74 -16.89 -17.64
CA ARG A 11 15.00 -16.44 -18.24
C ARG A 11 15.40 -15.11 -17.62
N MET A 12 16.61 -15.03 -17.09
CA MET A 12 17.18 -13.82 -16.51
C MET A 12 18.51 -13.49 -17.17
N PRO A 13 18.83 -12.20 -17.38
CA PRO A 13 20.16 -11.77 -17.78
C PRO A 13 21.24 -12.32 -16.84
N ILE A 14 22.36 -12.78 -17.41
CA ILE A 14 23.48 -13.37 -16.65
C ILE A 14 24.00 -12.38 -15.60
N SER A 15 24.05 -11.09 -15.94
CA SER A 15 24.46 -10.02 -15.02
C SER A 15 23.57 -9.94 -13.77
N LEU A 16 22.26 -10.12 -13.92
CA LEU A 16 21.32 -10.11 -12.80
C LEU A 16 21.43 -11.37 -11.95
N VAL A 17 21.65 -12.53 -12.57
CA VAL A 17 21.89 -13.78 -11.82
C VAL A 17 23.16 -13.65 -10.97
N LYS A 18 24.23 -13.07 -11.53
CA LYS A 18 25.47 -12.81 -10.80
C LYS A 18 25.25 -11.84 -9.63
N ALA A 19 24.53 -10.74 -9.85
CA ALA A 19 24.22 -9.78 -8.79
C ALA A 19 23.37 -10.40 -7.67
N LEU A 20 22.40 -11.25 -8.02
CA LEU A 20 21.60 -12.00 -7.06
C LEU A 20 22.48 -12.95 -6.23
N ASP A 21 23.40 -13.66 -6.88
CA ASP A 21 24.31 -14.58 -6.21
C ASP A 21 25.23 -13.88 -5.21
N ASP A 22 25.80 -12.75 -5.63
CA ASP A 22 26.67 -11.94 -4.78
C ASP A 22 25.89 -11.38 -3.57
N LEU A 23 24.64 -10.97 -3.77
CA LEU A 23 23.77 -10.49 -2.70
C LEU A 23 23.44 -11.60 -1.70
N VAL A 24 23.00 -12.77 -2.17
CA VAL A 24 22.66 -13.92 -1.31
C VAL A 24 23.87 -14.36 -0.48
N LYS A 25 25.07 -14.37 -1.07
CA LYS A 25 26.31 -14.73 -0.36
C LYS A 25 26.68 -13.73 0.74
N ARG A 26 26.44 -12.44 0.53
CA ARG A 26 26.87 -11.36 1.44
C ARG A 26 25.85 -11.04 2.52
N SER A 27 24.57 -11.37 2.32
CA SER A 27 23.50 -11.00 3.24
C SER A 27 23.13 -12.13 4.21
N PRO A 28 23.41 -12.00 5.52
CA PRO A 28 23.10 -13.05 6.49
C PRO A 28 21.59 -13.36 6.66
N GLY A 29 20.71 -12.47 6.19
CA GLY A 29 19.26 -12.66 6.21
C GLY A 29 18.65 -13.36 4.98
N ILE A 30 19.36 -13.41 3.86
CA ILE A 30 18.84 -13.98 2.60
C ILE A 30 19.33 -15.42 2.47
N LYS A 31 18.46 -16.37 2.85
CA LYS A 31 18.83 -17.80 2.88
C LYS A 31 18.86 -18.48 1.51
N SER A 32 18.16 -17.96 0.50
CA SER A 32 18.11 -18.56 -0.84
C SER A 32 17.67 -17.59 -1.93
N ARG A 33 18.09 -17.88 -3.18
CA ARG A 33 17.61 -17.18 -4.39
C ARG A 33 16.09 -17.20 -4.48
N SER A 34 15.48 -18.37 -4.24
CA SER A 34 14.02 -18.54 -4.31
C SER A 34 13.31 -17.63 -3.32
N LYS A 35 13.79 -17.55 -2.07
CA LYS A 35 13.20 -16.66 -1.06
C LYS A 35 13.26 -15.19 -1.50
N PHE A 36 14.43 -14.75 -1.98
CA PHE A 36 14.59 -13.38 -2.48
C PHE A 36 13.64 -13.07 -3.65
N VAL A 37 13.56 -13.97 -4.63
CA VAL A 37 12.69 -13.80 -5.79
C VAL A 37 11.22 -13.80 -5.37
N THR A 38 10.80 -14.69 -4.47
CA THR A 38 9.43 -14.72 -3.94
C THR A 38 9.07 -13.41 -3.26
N GLU A 39 9.91 -12.91 -2.36
CA GLU A 39 9.68 -11.64 -1.66
C GLU A 39 9.63 -10.45 -2.63
N ALA A 40 10.52 -10.42 -3.62
CA ALA A 40 10.52 -9.38 -4.65
C ALA A 40 9.23 -9.39 -5.49
N VAL A 41 8.75 -10.58 -5.87
CA VAL A 41 7.50 -10.76 -6.61
C VAL A 41 6.30 -10.36 -5.76
N GLU A 42 6.22 -10.79 -4.50
CA GLU A 42 5.15 -10.38 -3.58
C GLU A 42 5.08 -8.86 -3.42
N ASN A 43 6.22 -8.22 -3.20
CA ASN A 43 6.29 -6.78 -3.04
C ASN A 43 5.86 -6.05 -4.32
N ARG A 44 6.24 -6.56 -5.50
CA ARG A 44 5.80 -5.97 -6.76
C ARG A 44 4.29 -6.14 -6.96
N LEU A 45 3.75 -7.33 -6.70
CA LEU A 45 2.31 -7.59 -6.81
C LEU A 45 1.48 -6.72 -5.86
N LYS A 46 1.93 -6.53 -4.61
CA LYS A 46 1.28 -5.60 -3.67
C LYS A 46 1.24 -4.18 -4.24
N LYS A 47 2.34 -3.71 -4.84
CA LYS A 47 2.41 -2.38 -5.46
C LYS A 47 1.48 -2.26 -6.67
N GLU A 48 1.43 -3.25 -7.55
CA GLU A 48 0.52 -3.24 -8.70
C GLU A 48 -0.95 -3.19 -8.27
N ARG A 49 -1.34 -4.04 -7.32
CA ARG A 49 -2.71 -4.04 -6.76
C ARG A 49 -3.08 -2.69 -6.14
N TYR A 50 -2.14 -2.07 -5.42
CA TYR A 50 -2.36 -0.74 -4.86
C TYR A 50 -2.56 0.32 -5.96
N ILE A 51 -1.73 0.30 -7.00
CA ILE A 51 -1.87 1.23 -8.13
C ILE A 51 -3.22 1.02 -8.84
N GLU A 52 -3.63 -0.22 -9.05
CA GLU A 52 -4.92 -0.56 -9.64
C GLU A 52 -6.08 -0.06 -8.78
N ALA A 53 -6.02 -0.28 -7.47
CA ALA A 53 -7.02 0.22 -6.53
C ALA A 53 -7.10 1.76 -6.54
N VAL A 54 -5.95 2.46 -6.50
CA VAL A 54 -5.91 3.93 -6.56
C VAL A 54 -6.50 4.45 -7.86
N LYS A 55 -6.19 3.81 -9.00
CA LYS A 55 -6.77 4.17 -10.30
C LYS A 55 -8.27 3.91 -10.34
N GLY A 56 -8.75 2.81 -9.74
CA GLY A 56 -10.17 2.50 -9.64
C GLY A 56 -10.94 3.44 -8.70
N LEU A 57 -10.28 4.00 -7.68
CA LEU A 57 -10.85 4.97 -6.76
C LEU A 57 -10.86 6.40 -7.33
N ALA A 58 -10.01 6.68 -8.32
CA ALA A 58 -9.94 8.00 -8.94
C ALA A 58 -11.26 8.34 -9.64
N GLY A 59 -11.96 9.35 -9.13
CA GLY A 59 -13.27 9.76 -9.64
C GLY A 59 -14.46 8.95 -9.09
N MET A 60 -14.25 8.08 -8.09
CA MET A 60 -15.33 7.30 -7.46
C MET A 60 -16.28 8.16 -6.61
N ILE A 61 -15.82 9.31 -6.12
CA ILE A 61 -16.66 10.27 -5.39
C ILE A 61 -16.77 11.52 -6.25
N THR A 62 -17.98 11.78 -6.72
CA THR A 62 -18.32 12.98 -7.48
C THR A 62 -18.61 14.16 -6.55
N ALA A 63 -18.51 15.39 -7.07
CA ALA A 63 -18.88 16.60 -6.31
C ALA A 63 -20.37 16.64 -5.93
N GLU A 64 -21.22 15.85 -6.61
CA GLU A 64 -22.64 15.70 -6.28
C GLU A 64 -22.84 14.79 -5.06
N GLU A 65 -22.04 13.73 -4.95
CA GLU A 65 -22.08 12.78 -3.83
C GLU A 65 -21.40 13.32 -2.56
N ALA A 66 -20.44 14.24 -2.72
CA ALA A 66 -19.80 14.94 -1.60
C ALA A 66 -19.81 16.46 -1.83
N PRO A 67 -20.95 17.14 -1.57
CA PRO A 67 -21.07 18.59 -1.78
C PRO A 67 -20.08 19.42 -0.95
N TYR A 68 -19.67 18.89 0.20
CA TYR A 68 -18.67 19.50 1.08
C TYR A 68 -17.23 19.39 0.57
N TRP A 69 -16.98 18.63 -0.51
CA TRP A 69 -15.69 18.52 -1.20
C TRP A 69 -15.68 19.28 -2.54
N LYS A 70 -16.71 20.08 -2.83
CA LYS A 70 -16.88 20.79 -4.09
C LYS A 70 -15.80 21.86 -4.34
N ASP A 71 -15.43 22.59 -3.29
CA ASP A 71 -14.49 23.71 -3.35
C ASP A 71 -13.77 23.90 -2.01
N GLU A 72 -12.68 24.66 -2.02
CA GLU A 72 -11.78 24.84 -0.88
C GLU A 72 -12.49 25.43 0.35
N ALA A 73 -13.42 26.39 0.15
CA ALA A 73 -14.18 26.98 1.26
C ALA A 73 -15.17 25.98 1.87
N SER A 74 -15.81 25.14 1.04
CA SER A 74 -16.67 24.05 1.50
C SER A 74 -15.89 23.00 2.29
N ILE A 75 -14.67 22.67 1.85
CA ILE A 75 -13.76 21.73 2.51
C ILE A 75 -13.34 22.27 3.88
N ASP A 76 -12.89 23.53 3.94
CA ASP A 76 -12.45 24.15 5.19
C ASP A 76 -13.56 24.24 6.23
N LYS A 77 -14.77 24.58 5.78
CA LYS A 77 -15.96 24.60 6.65
C LYS A 77 -16.26 23.21 7.20
N TRP A 78 -16.24 22.19 6.34
CA TRP A 78 -16.48 20.81 6.75
C TRP A 78 -15.43 20.29 7.73
N LEU A 79 -14.14 20.54 7.46
CA LEU A 79 -13.05 20.17 8.35
C LEU A 79 -13.16 20.86 9.72
N SER A 80 -13.53 22.14 9.73
CA SER A 80 -13.70 22.91 10.97
C SER A 80 -14.84 22.34 11.82
N SER A 81 -15.99 22.06 11.22
CA SER A 81 -17.13 21.44 11.90
C SER A 81 -16.82 20.05 12.45
N ASN A 82 -16.09 19.21 11.69
CA ASN A 82 -15.68 17.89 12.17
C ASN A 82 -14.73 17.99 13.38
N ARG A 83 -13.75 18.90 13.33
CA ARG A 83 -12.80 19.11 14.45
C ARG A 83 -13.50 19.60 15.71
N GLU A 84 -14.54 20.41 15.56
CA GLU A 84 -15.33 20.91 16.68
C GLU A 84 -16.21 19.81 17.29
N ALA A 85 -16.84 18.99 16.45
CA ALA A 85 -17.59 17.81 16.88
C ALA A 85 -16.71 16.80 17.62
N ASP A 86 -15.51 16.49 17.11
CA ASP A 86 -14.55 15.60 17.76
C ASP A 86 -14.12 16.12 19.13
N ARG A 87 -13.86 17.42 19.23
CA ARG A 87 -13.46 18.06 20.50
C ARG A 87 -14.58 17.94 21.53
N LYS A 88 -15.81 18.22 21.12
CA LYS A 88 -16.99 18.12 21.99
C LYS A 88 -17.24 16.68 22.44
N ALA A 89 -17.13 15.70 21.52
CA ALA A 89 -17.28 14.29 21.85
C ALA A 89 -16.18 13.79 22.81
N SER A 90 -14.94 14.29 22.65
CA SER A 90 -13.86 14.00 23.59
C SER A 90 -14.12 14.60 24.97
N GLU A 91 -14.57 15.85 25.05
CA GLU A 91 -14.93 16.51 26.31
C GLU A 91 -16.06 15.79 27.03
N GLU A 92 -17.13 15.41 26.32
CA GLU A 92 -18.25 14.63 26.88
C GLU A 92 -17.81 13.26 27.41
N LYS A 93 -16.85 12.60 26.75
CA LYS A 93 -16.31 11.30 27.18
C LYS A 93 -15.46 11.37 28.45
N TRP A 94 -14.80 12.49 28.71
CA TRP A 94 -13.94 12.67 29.89
C TRP A 94 -14.63 13.39 31.05
N GLN A 95 -15.83 13.94 30.84
CA GLN A 95 -16.68 14.56 31.87
C GLN A 95 -17.78 13.61 32.41
N ALA A 96 -17.86 12.37 31.88
CA ALA A 96 -18.72 11.28 32.35
C ALA A 96 -17.92 10.26 33.19
#